data_AF-A0A382W1L5-F1
#
_entry.id   AF-A0A382W1L5-F1
#
_cell.length_a   1.000
_cell.length_b   1.000
_cell.length_c   1.000
_cell.angle_alpha   90.00
_cell.angle_beta   90.00
_cell.angle_gamma   90.00
#
_symmetry.space_group_name_H-M   'P 1'
#
loop_
_entity.id
_entity.type
_entity.pdbx_description
1 polymer ?
#
loop_
_entity_poly.entity_id
_entity_poly.type
_entity_poly.pdbx_seq_one_letter_code
_entity_poly.pdbx_strand_id
1 'polypeptide(L)'
;VSVVISNNEKAHILDRAKNNDIPAVFIPHSGKTRQEFDNELTAVLKKNQIDLILLIGFMRILSSEFCREWQDRLLNVHPSLLPKYGGGMDTSVHEEVLKNGDAVTGCT
;
A
#
# COMPACT_ATOMS: atom_id res chain seq x y z
N VAL A 1 -12.24 8.02 6.28
CA VAL A 1 -11.38 7.69 5.12
C VAL A 1 -11.74 8.65 4.00
N SER A 2 -10.81 9.48 3.55
CA SER A 2 -11.14 10.55 2.57
C SER A 2 -11.02 10.09 1.11
N VAL A 3 -10.17 9.10 0.82
CA VAL A 3 -10.02 8.51 -0.51
C VAL A 3 -9.42 7.10 -0.38
N VAL A 4 -9.81 6.21 -1.28
CA VAL A 4 -9.15 4.91 -1.51
C VAL A 4 -8.54 4.95 -2.90
N ILE A 5 -7.25 4.61 -2.99
CA ILE A 5 -6.51 4.59 -4.26
C ILE A 5 -5.95 3.19 -4.49
N SER A 6 -6.07 2.67 -5.71
CA SER A 6 -5.48 1.39 -6.10
C SER A 6 -4.81 1.50 -7.47
N ASN A 7 -3.70 0.78 -7.65
CA ASN A 7 -3.04 0.61 -8.94
C ASN A 7 -3.55 -0.62 -9.73
N ASN A 8 -4.54 -1.31 -9.19
CA ASN A 8 -5.25 -2.44 -9.79
C ASN A 8 -6.76 -2.12 -9.85
N GLU A 9 -7.30 -1.99 -11.06
CA GLU A 9 -8.70 -1.66 -11.32
C GLU A 9 -9.68 -2.69 -10.73
N LYS A 10 -9.23 -3.95 -10.64
CA LYS A 10 -10.03 -5.08 -10.12
C LYS A 10 -9.88 -5.27 -8.60
N ALA A 11 -9.19 -4.35 -7.91
CA ALA A 11 -9.01 -4.47 -6.48
C ALA A 11 -10.35 -4.25 -5.76
N HIS A 12 -10.81 -5.28 -5.03
CA HIS A 12 -12.09 -5.25 -4.30
C HIS A 12 -12.19 -4.11 -3.26
N ILE A 13 -11.07 -3.52 -2.83
CA ILE A 13 -11.08 -2.33 -1.95
C ILE A 13 -11.73 -1.12 -2.62
N LEU A 14 -11.65 -1.00 -3.95
CA LEU A 14 -12.32 0.06 -4.70
C LEU A 14 -13.84 -0.10 -4.64
N ASP A 15 -14.35 -1.33 -4.76
CA ASP A 15 -15.78 -1.61 -4.65
C ASP A 15 -16.28 -1.38 -3.23
N ARG A 16 -15.50 -1.80 -2.21
CA ARG A 16 -15.80 -1.48 -0.81
C ARG A 16 -15.88 0.01 -0.56
N ALA A 17 -14.98 0.81 -1.13
CA ALA A 17 -15.00 2.26 -1.00
C ALA A 17 -16.27 2.85 -1.61
N LYS A 18 -16.61 2.48 -2.86
CA LYS A 18 -17.84 2.91 -3.54
C LYS A 18 -19.10 2.55 -2.75
N ASN A 19 -19.17 1.34 -2.20
CA ASN A 19 -20.32 0.87 -1.41
C ASN A 19 -20.48 1.59 -0.06
N ASN A 20 -19.48 2.37 0.36
CA ASN A 20 -19.52 3.18 1.59
C ASN A 20 -19.46 4.68 1.29
N ASP A 21 -19.77 5.10 0.04
CA ASP A 21 -19.73 6.49 -0.40
C ASP A 21 -18.36 7.18 -0.20
N ILE A 22 -17.28 6.40 -0.24
CA ILE A 22 -15.89 6.89 -0.15
C ILE A 22 -15.34 7.05 -1.57
N PRO A 23 -14.69 8.18 -1.92
CA PRO A 23 -14.02 8.36 -3.19
C PRO A 23 -13.04 7.22 -3.51
N ALA A 24 -13.23 6.56 -4.65
CA ALA A 24 -12.42 5.44 -5.10
C ALA A 24 -11.72 5.82 -6.41
N VAL A 25 -10.38 5.83 -6.39
CA VAL A 25 -9.56 6.26 -7.53
C VAL A 25 -8.69 5.10 -8.01
N PHE A 26 -8.83 4.75 -9.28
CA PHE A 26 -7.90 3.86 -9.95
C PHE A 26 -6.82 4.69 -10.66
N ILE A 27 -5.55 4.37 -10.38
CA ILE A 27 -4.40 4.98 -11.07
C ILE A 27 -3.56 3.86 -11.68
N PRO A 28 -3.57 3.66 -13.01
CA PRO A 28 -2.74 2.63 -13.63
C PRO A 28 -1.27 3.00 -13.50
N HIS A 29 -0.44 2.00 -13.23
CA HIS A 29 1.02 2.13 -13.16
C HIS A 29 1.74 1.66 -14.43
N SER A 30 1.01 1.03 -15.37
CA SER A 30 1.57 0.51 -16.61
C SER A 30 2.10 1.66 -17.48
N GLY A 31 3.28 1.46 -18.08
CA GLY A 31 3.94 2.45 -18.94
C GLY A 31 4.52 3.65 -18.21
N LYS A 32 4.51 3.67 -16.86
CA LYS A 32 5.03 4.78 -16.06
C LYS A 32 6.27 4.34 -15.29
N THR A 33 7.23 5.25 -15.18
CA THR A 33 8.28 5.16 -14.17
C THR A 33 7.66 5.20 -12.77
N ARG A 34 8.43 4.76 -11.77
CA ARG A 34 8.02 4.84 -10.37
C ARG A 34 7.67 6.28 -9.97
N GLN A 35 8.50 7.24 -10.38
CA GLN A 35 8.32 8.65 -10.04
C GLN A 35 7.08 9.27 -10.68
N GLU A 36 6.80 8.96 -11.96
CA GLU A 36 5.60 9.48 -12.65
C GLU A 36 4.32 9.01 -11.96
N PHE A 37 4.25 7.71 -11.64
CA PHE A 37 3.11 7.14 -10.92
C PHE A 37 2.95 7.74 -9.52
N ASP A 38 4.05 7.91 -8.78
CA ASP A 38 4.02 8.48 -7.42
C ASP A 38 3.68 9.98 -7.40
N ASN A 39 4.03 10.72 -8.46
CA ASN A 39 3.60 12.11 -8.64
C ASN A 39 2.07 12.20 -8.84
N GLU A 40 1.48 11.29 -9.63
CA GLU A 40 0.03 11.21 -9.79
C GLU A 40 -0.68 10.86 -8.48
N LEU A 41 -0.15 9.90 -7.72
CA LEU A 41 -0.64 9.59 -6.37
C LEU A 41 -0.62 10.85 -5.49
N THR A 42 0.52 11.54 -5.44
CA THR A 42 0.70 12.75 -4.62
C THR A 42 -0.28 13.84 -5.02
N ALA A 43 -0.57 14.03 -6.30
CA ALA A 43 -1.55 15.01 -6.78
C ALA A 43 -2.96 14.69 -6.26
N VAL A 44 -3.39 13.43 -6.31
CA VAL A 44 -4.69 13.00 -5.76
C VAL A 44 -4.74 13.18 -4.25
N LEU A 45 -3.69 12.80 -3.53
CA LEU A 45 -3.60 12.95 -2.08
C LEU A 45 -3.66 14.41 -1.64
N LYS A 46 -2.93 15.31 -2.31
CA LYS A 46 -2.96 16.76 -2.04
C LYS A 46 -4.33 17.37 -2.35
N LYS A 47 -4.94 17.00 -3.48
CA LYS A 47 -6.30 17.46 -3.85
C LYS A 47 -7.34 17.11 -2.78
N ASN A 48 -7.19 15.95 -2.13
CA ASN A 48 -8.09 15.49 -1.07
C ASN A 48 -7.63 15.89 0.34
N GLN A 49 -6.61 16.76 0.47
CA GLN A 49 -6.09 17.27 1.74
C GLN A 49 -5.76 16.15 2.74
N ILE A 50 -5.05 15.12 2.27
CA ILE A 50 -4.72 13.96 3.11
C ILE A 50 -3.63 14.28 4.12
N ASP A 51 -3.86 13.93 5.39
CA ASP A 51 -2.89 14.07 6.48
C ASP A 51 -2.11 12.78 6.80
N LEU A 52 -2.66 11.61 6.47
CA LEU A 52 -2.08 10.29 6.77
C LEU A 52 -2.39 9.30 5.65
N ILE A 53 -1.38 8.53 5.24
CA ILE A 53 -1.46 7.50 4.21
C ILE A 53 -1.27 6.13 4.85
N LEU A 54 -2.20 5.22 4.56
CA LEU A 54 -2.14 3.82 4.98
C LEU A 54 -1.88 2.92 3.77
N LEU A 55 -0.72 2.27 3.73
CA LEU A 55 -0.35 1.28 2.72
C LEU A 55 -0.91 -0.08 3.14
N ILE A 56 -2.14 -0.36 2.71
CA ILE A 56 -2.84 -1.61 3.04
C ILE A 56 -2.85 -2.53 1.82
N GLY A 57 -1.95 -3.50 1.81
CA GLY A 57 -1.82 -4.40 0.66
C GLY A 57 -1.28 -3.71 -0.60
N PHE A 58 -0.48 -2.66 -0.44
CA PHE A 58 0.10 -1.92 -1.56
C PHE A 58 1.38 -2.60 -2.07
N MET A 59 1.25 -3.41 -3.12
CA MET A 59 2.30 -4.31 -3.63
C MET A 59 3.35 -3.62 -4.52
N ARG A 60 3.66 -2.35 -4.27
CA ARG A 60 4.65 -1.59 -5.04
C ARG A 60 5.57 -0.80 -4.13
N ILE A 61 6.86 -0.86 -4.43
CA ILE A 61 7.86 -0.03 -3.76
C ILE A 61 7.71 1.42 -4.25
N LEU A 62 7.50 2.34 -3.31
CA LEU A 62 7.41 3.78 -3.55
C LEU A 62 8.79 4.39 -3.86
N SER A 63 8.80 5.54 -4.53
CA SER A 63 10.02 6.29 -4.82
C SER A 63 10.54 6.95 -3.55
N SER A 64 11.83 7.29 -3.57
CA SER A 64 12.46 7.95 -2.44
C SER A 64 11.88 9.36 -2.22
N GLU A 65 11.46 10.01 -3.30
CA GLU A 65 10.83 11.31 -3.36
C GLU A 65 9.45 11.28 -2.71
N PHE A 66 8.64 10.24 -3.01
CA PHE A 66 7.34 10.04 -2.38
C PHE A 66 7.48 9.86 -0.87
N CYS A 67 8.42 9.00 -0.44
CA CYS A 67 8.66 8.77 0.98
C CYS A 67 9.13 10.03 1.72
N ARG A 68 9.94 10.89 1.05
CA ARG A 68 10.36 12.18 1.62
C ARG A 68 9.20 13.18 1.72
N GLU A 69 8.37 13.29 0.69
CA GLU A 69 7.20 14.19 0.67
C GLU A 69 6.21 13.84 1.80
N TRP A 70 5.98 12.55 2.01
CA TRP A 70 5.01 12.03 2.98
C TRP A 70 5.66 11.51 4.26
N GLN A 71 6.87 11.99 4.57
CA GLN A 71 7.57 11.64 5.79
C GLN A 71 6.68 11.87 7.02
N ASP A 72 6.76 10.94 7.97
CA ASP A 72 5.98 10.91 9.23
C ASP A 72 4.45 10.84 9.05
N ARG A 73 3.99 10.62 7.81
CA ARG A 73 2.57 10.53 7.42
C ARG A 73 2.28 9.28 6.59
N LEU A 74 3.16 8.28 6.65
CA LEU A 74 3.08 7.05 5.88
C LEU A 74 3.19 5.85 6.82
N LEU A 75 2.16 5.02 6.86
CA LEU A 75 2.14 3.77 7.61
C LEU A 75 1.97 2.58 6.66
N ASN A 76 2.68 1.50 6.93
CA ASN A 76 2.54 0.23 6.24
C ASN A 76 2.24 -0.86 7.26
N VAL A 77 1.49 -1.88 6.84
CA VAL A 77 1.33 -3.11 7.62
C VAL A 77 2.01 -4.25 6.86
N HIS A 78 2.90 -4.97 7.53
CA HIS A 78 3.63 -6.10 6.98
C HIS A 78 3.25 -7.40 7.72
N PRO A 79 2.99 -8.53 7.03
CA PRO A 79 2.47 -9.75 7.65
C PRO A 79 3.55 -10.60 8.35
N SER A 80 4.50 -9.96 9.03
CA SER A 80 5.46 -10.62 9.92
C SER A 80 5.89 -9.72 11.07
N LEU A 81 6.57 -10.28 12.05
CA LEU A 81 7.30 -9.54 13.08
C LEU A 81 8.66 -9.13 12.50
N LEU A 82 8.73 -7.94 11.90
CA LEU A 82 9.95 -7.42 11.30
C LEU A 82 11.10 -7.37 12.34
N PRO A 83 12.35 -7.64 11.94
CA PRO A 83 12.83 -7.77 10.56
C PRO A 83 12.61 -9.16 9.92
N LYS A 84 12.01 -10.12 10.63
CA LYS A 84 11.77 -11.48 10.09
C LYS A 84 10.87 -11.41 8.86
N TYR A 85 11.19 -12.17 7.80
CA TYR A 85 10.44 -12.16 6.53
C TYR A 85 10.27 -10.77 5.88
N GLY A 86 11.19 -9.85 6.15
CA GLY A 86 11.25 -8.57 5.43
C GLY A 86 11.49 -8.79 3.94
N GLY A 87 10.79 -8.02 3.11
CA GLY A 87 10.85 -8.16 1.64
C GLY A 87 9.96 -9.27 1.05
N GLY A 88 9.40 -10.15 1.89
CA GLY A 88 8.31 -11.03 1.48
C GLY A 88 7.02 -10.26 1.20
N MET A 89 6.04 -10.90 0.56
CA MET A 89 4.77 -10.25 0.21
C MET A 89 3.58 -11.20 0.37
N ASP A 90 2.48 -10.68 0.89
CA ASP A 90 1.19 -11.39 0.93
C ASP A 90 1.31 -12.83 1.49
N THR A 91 0.68 -13.82 0.86
CA THR A 91 0.67 -15.22 1.32
C THR A 91 2.04 -15.87 1.36
N SER A 92 3.03 -15.39 0.58
CA SER A 92 4.39 -15.96 0.57
C SER A 92 5.06 -15.89 1.94
N VAL A 93 4.75 -14.86 2.74
CA VAL A 93 5.29 -14.72 4.10
C VAL A 93 4.74 -15.83 5.00
N HIS A 94 3.44 -16.11 4.91
CA HIS A 94 2.80 -17.17 5.68
C HIS A 94 3.28 -18.56 5.27
N GLU A 95 3.52 -18.79 3.97
CA GLU A 95 4.10 -20.03 3.46
C GLU A 95 5.52 -20.25 4.01
N GLU A 96 6.32 -19.18 4.09
CA GLU A 96 7.68 -19.24 4.62
C GLU A 96 7.71 -19.50 6.14
N VAL A 97 6.79 -18.89 6.90
CA VAL A 97 6.57 -19.17 8.33
C VAL A 97 6.30 -20.67 8.54
N LEU A 98 5.36 -21.25 7.78
CA LEU A 98 5.00 -22.66 7.88
C LEU A 98 6.17 -23.57 7.48
N LYS A 99 6.85 -23.25 6.38
CA LYS A 99 8.01 -24.02 5.91
C LYS A 99 9.14 -24.07 6.95
N ASN A 100 9.35 -22.97 7.67
CA ASN A 100 10.39 -22.89 8.69
C ASN A 100 9.96 -23.51 10.03
N GLY A 101 8.70 -23.92 10.18
CA GLY A 101 8.19 -24.50 11.43
C GLY A 101 8.12 -23.49 12.56
N ASP A 102 7.92 -22.22 12.25
CA ASP A 102 7.83 -21.14 13.22
C ASP A 102 6.66 -21.32 14.18
N ALA A 103 6.93 -21.30 15.49
CA ALA A 103 5.89 -21.36 16.51
C ALA A 103 5.12 -20.04 16.69
N VAL A 104 5.72 -18.90 16.29
CA VAL A 104 5.14 -17.56 16.46
C VAL A 104 5.40 -16.73 15.21
N THR A 105 4.36 -16.08 14.72
CA THR A 105 4.41 -15.02 13.71
C THR A 105 3.41 -13.91 14.09
N GLY A 106 3.33 -12.83 13.30
CA GLY A 106 2.46 -11.70 13.59
C GLY A 106 2.47 -10.67 12.47
N CYS A 107 2.21 -9.42 12.80
CA CYS A 107 2.31 -8.28 11.89
C CYS A 107 3.08 -7.13 12.53
N THR A 108 3.69 -6.30 11.70
CA THR A 108 4.35 -5.04 12.08
C THR A 108 3.71 -3.89 11.32
#